data_AF-A0A0B1SKX9-F1
#
_entry.id   AF-A0A0B1SKX9-F1
#
_cell.length_a   1.000
_cell.length_b   1.000
_cell.length_c   1.000
_cell.angle_alpha   90.00
_cell.angle_beta   90.00
_cell.angle_gamma   90.00
#
_symmetry.space_group_name_H-M   'P 1'
#
loop_
_entity.id
_entity.type
_entity.pdbx_description
1 polymer ?
#
loop_
_entity_poly.entity_id
_entity_poly.type
_entity_poly.pdbx_seq_one_letter_code
_entity_poly.pdbx_strand_id
1 'polypeptide(L)'
;MHGKDDELSNIRKLPFTVNTSDPIYRSGDPNQEGENGRAVKIDKNQLTPEQKKLYEVGFDKYAFNKYASDLISIHRKLPDVADKKCLTEKYNEDLPDTSVIVCFHNEAWSVLLRTVHSVLERTPSKLLKELILVDDFSDMPHTK
;
A
#
# COMPACT_ATOMS: atom_id res chain seq x y z
N MET A 1 23.74 23.87 29.78
CA MET A 1 23.35 22.56 29.23
C MET A 1 21.83 22.46 29.32
N HIS A 2 21.20 21.86 28.30
CA HIS A 2 19.74 21.69 28.08
C HIS A 2 18.95 22.96 27.73
N GLY A 3 18.22 23.05 26.62
CA GLY A 3 17.92 22.09 25.53
C GLY A 3 16.96 22.81 24.56
N LYS A 4 17.23 22.72 23.25
CA LYS A 4 16.49 23.38 22.17
C LYS A 4 15.34 22.47 21.69
N ASP A 5 14.39 22.15 22.57
CA ASP A 5 13.40 21.10 22.27
C ASP A 5 11.96 21.63 22.08
N ASP A 6 11.74 22.94 22.11
CA ASP A 6 10.39 23.54 22.09
C ASP A 6 9.94 24.11 20.72
N GLU A 7 10.62 23.78 19.61
CA GLU A 7 10.29 24.33 18.27
C GLU A 7 9.70 23.32 17.27
N LEU A 8 9.39 22.09 17.70
CA LEU A 8 8.80 21.05 16.83
C LEU A 8 7.30 20.79 17.06
N SER A 9 6.68 21.47 18.03
CA SER A 9 5.29 21.23 18.44
C SER A 9 4.22 21.87 17.54
N ASN A 10 4.60 22.66 16.52
CA ASN A 10 3.67 23.45 15.71
C ASN A 10 3.72 23.19 14.20
N ILE A 11 4.32 22.09 13.74
CA ILE A 11 4.09 21.65 12.36
C ILE A 11 2.68 21.08 12.30
N ARG A 12 1.70 21.93 11.97
CA ARG A 12 0.38 21.47 11.50
C ARG A 12 0.63 20.43 10.42
N LYS A 13 0.40 19.16 10.73
CA LYS A 13 0.33 18.09 9.72
C LYS A 13 -0.64 18.59 8.66
N LEU A 14 -0.13 18.91 7.48
CA LEU A 14 -0.98 19.23 6.34
C LEU A 14 -2.00 18.09 6.23
N PRO A 15 -3.32 18.38 6.18
CA PRO A 15 -4.28 17.32 6.02
C PRO A 15 -3.93 16.57 4.75
N PHE A 16 -3.75 15.25 4.86
CA PHE A 16 -3.54 14.38 3.72
C PHE A 16 -4.82 14.42 2.87
N THR A 17 -4.86 15.31 1.88
CA THR A 17 -6.01 15.43 0.97
C THR A 17 -5.91 14.34 -0.08
N VAL A 18 -6.70 13.28 0.10
CA VAL A 18 -6.81 12.18 -0.85
C VAL A 18 -7.63 12.65 -2.06
N ASN A 19 -7.05 12.57 -3.26
CA ASN A 19 -7.85 12.68 -4.47
C ASN A 19 -8.54 11.33 -4.73
N THR A 20 -9.81 11.21 -4.33
CA THR A 20 -10.60 9.99 -4.51
C THR A 20 -10.81 9.58 -5.98
N SER A 21 -10.51 10.48 -6.92
CA SER A 21 -10.57 10.18 -8.36
C SER A 21 -9.32 9.44 -8.87
N ASP A 22 -8.22 9.47 -8.11
CA ASP A 22 -6.98 8.77 -8.45
C ASP A 22 -7.21 7.25 -8.40
N PRO A 23 -6.78 6.50 -9.44
CA PRO A 23 -6.97 5.05 -9.50
C PRO A 23 -6.56 4.29 -8.24
N ILE A 24 -5.52 4.70 -7.51
CA ILE A 24 -5.07 3.97 -6.32
C ILE A 24 -6.10 3.97 -5.18
N TYR A 25 -6.98 4.98 -5.10
CA TYR A 25 -8.01 5.09 -4.06
C TYR A 25 -9.40 4.65 -4.54
N ARG A 26 -9.55 4.30 -5.83
CA ARG A 26 -10.82 3.74 -6.32
C ARG A 26 -11.07 2.38 -5.69
N SER A 27 -12.32 2.07 -5.38
CA SER A 27 -12.71 0.77 -4.84
C SER A 27 -14.13 0.42 -5.25
N GLY A 28 -14.44 -0.88 -5.24
CA GLY A 28 -15.80 -1.38 -5.49
C GLY A 28 -16.16 -1.66 -6.96
N ASP A 29 -15.31 -1.30 -7.93
CA ASP A 29 -15.49 -1.70 -9.33
C ASP A 29 -14.84 -3.07 -9.59
N PRO A 30 -15.61 -4.14 -9.88
CA PRO A 30 -15.06 -5.46 -10.17
C PRO A 30 -14.23 -5.53 -11.45
N ASN A 31 -14.28 -4.51 -12.32
CA ASN A 31 -13.56 -4.43 -13.59
C ASN A 31 -12.34 -3.53 -13.54
N GLN A 32 -12.04 -2.91 -12.40
CA GLN A 32 -10.84 -2.09 -12.26
C GLN A 32 -9.56 -2.92 -12.40
N GLU A 33 -8.48 -2.24 -12.73
CA GLU A 33 -7.16 -2.82 -12.95
C GLU A 33 -6.68 -3.58 -11.71
N GLY A 34 -6.22 -4.82 -11.91
CA GLY A 34 -5.67 -5.66 -10.84
C GLY A 34 -6.67 -6.25 -9.85
N GLU A 35 -7.97 -5.96 -10.00
CA GLU A 35 -9.01 -6.52 -9.13
C GLU A 35 -9.07 -8.04 -9.25
N ASN A 36 -9.30 -8.73 -8.13
CA ASN A 36 -9.21 -10.19 -8.03
C ASN A 36 -7.86 -10.74 -8.53
N GLY A 37 -6.78 -9.96 -8.39
CA GLY A 37 -5.43 -10.36 -8.80
C GLY A 37 -5.24 -10.52 -10.31
N ARG A 38 -6.16 -10.00 -11.13
CA ARG A 38 -6.04 -10.09 -12.60
C ARG A 38 -4.80 -9.35 -13.10
N ALA A 39 -4.21 -9.85 -14.17
CA ALA A 39 -3.05 -9.21 -14.79
C ALA A 39 -3.42 -7.87 -15.42
N VAL A 40 -2.70 -6.81 -15.04
CA VAL A 40 -2.75 -5.50 -15.69
C VAL A 40 -1.80 -5.52 -16.88
N LYS A 41 -2.36 -5.47 -18.09
CA LYS A 41 -1.58 -5.51 -19.34
C LYS A 41 -1.40 -4.09 -19.87
N ILE A 42 -0.16 -3.60 -19.83
CA ILE A 42 0.19 -2.29 -20.36
C ILE A 42 0.70 -2.43 -21.80
N ASP A 43 -0.08 -1.95 -22.77
CA ASP A 43 0.39 -1.80 -24.16
C ASP A 43 1.18 -0.49 -24.30
N LYS A 44 2.51 -0.62 -24.40
CA LYS A 44 3.43 0.52 -24.50
C LYS A 44 3.19 1.40 -25.75
N ASN A 45 2.56 0.85 -26.79
CA ASN A 45 2.29 1.60 -28.02
C ASN A 45 1.06 2.50 -27.90
N GLN A 46 0.20 2.25 -26.91
CA GLN A 46 -1.01 3.03 -26.64
C GLN A 46 -0.79 4.11 -25.57
N LEU A 47 0.39 4.13 -24.93
CA LEU A 47 0.72 5.14 -23.93
C LEU A 47 1.03 6.48 -24.58
N THR A 48 0.55 7.57 -23.98
CA THR A 48 1.06 8.91 -24.32
C THR A 48 2.55 9.02 -23.98
N PRO A 49 3.28 9.98 -24.57
CA PRO A 49 4.69 10.22 -24.23
C PRO A 49 4.92 10.39 -22.72
N GLU A 50 4.01 11.06 -22.02
CA GLU A 50 4.07 11.29 -20.57
C GLU A 50 3.87 9.98 -19.79
N GLN A 51 2.87 9.18 -20.16
CA GLN A 51 2.61 7.89 -19.52
C GLN A 51 3.76 6.90 -19.76
N LYS A 52 4.34 6.89 -20.96
CA LYS A 52 5.49 6.06 -21.28
C LYS A 52 6.71 6.44 -20.43
N LYS A 53 6.93 7.74 -20.23
CA LYS A 53 7.98 8.23 -19.32
C LYS A 53 7.73 7.80 -17.88
N LEU A 54 6.49 7.88 -17.37
CA LEU A 54 6.13 7.40 -16.02
C LEU A 54 6.36 5.89 -15.88
N TYR A 55 6.02 5.12 -16.91
CA TYR A 55 6.29 3.68 -16.96
C TYR A 55 7.78 3.38 -16.87
N GLU A 56 8.62 4.02 -17.70
CA GLU A 56 10.07 3.80 -17.76
C GLU A 56 10.75 4.22 -16.45
N VAL A 57 10.49 5.45 -15.98
CA VAL A 57 11.04 5.96 -14.72
C VAL A 57 10.60 5.10 -13.53
N GLY A 58 9.37 4.61 -13.54
CA GLY A 58 8.86 3.70 -12.51
C GLY A 58 9.65 2.39 -12.45
N PHE A 59 9.94 1.78 -13.59
CA PHE A 59 10.77 0.58 -13.66
C PHE A 59 12.21 0.84 -13.23
N ASP A 60 12.83 1.91 -13.71
CA ASP A 60 14.22 2.22 -13.38
C ASP A 60 14.40 2.52 -11.89
N LYS A 61 13.44 3.22 -11.27
CA LYS A 61 13.51 3.65 -9.88
C LYS A 61 13.17 2.54 -8.87
N TYR A 62 12.20 1.68 -9.18
CA TYR A 62 11.66 0.71 -8.23
C TYR A 62 11.91 -0.75 -8.63
N ALA A 63 12.51 -1.01 -9.78
CA ALA A 63 12.77 -2.34 -10.34
C ALA A 63 11.51 -3.21 -10.62
N PHE A 64 10.32 -2.60 -10.63
CA PHE A 64 9.06 -3.24 -11.02
C PHE A 64 8.13 -2.24 -11.74
N ASN A 65 7.00 -2.74 -12.25
CA ASN A 65 6.01 -1.91 -12.95
C ASN A 65 5.22 -1.01 -11.98
N LYS A 66 5.85 0.06 -11.51
CA LYS A 66 5.24 1.05 -10.62
C LYS A 66 4.02 1.70 -11.27
N TYR A 67 4.07 1.98 -12.57
CA TYR A 67 2.93 2.53 -13.32
C TYR A 67 1.70 1.63 -13.24
N ALA A 68 1.85 0.31 -13.45
CA ALA A 68 0.74 -0.62 -13.23
C ALA A 68 0.31 -0.66 -11.76
N SER A 69 1.24 -0.63 -10.80
CA SER A 69 0.89 -0.55 -9.37
C SER A 69 0.04 0.69 -9.07
N ASP A 70 0.25 1.82 -9.72
CA ASP A 70 -0.58 3.02 -9.50
C ASP A 70 -1.97 2.94 -10.13
N LEU A 71 -2.20 2.02 -11.07
CA LEU A 71 -3.54 1.79 -11.61
C LEU A 71 -4.35 0.85 -10.73
N ILE A 72 -3.69 0.10 -9.86
CA ILE A 72 -4.29 -0.93 -9.02
C ILE A 72 -4.69 -0.31 -7.67
N SER A 73 -5.95 -0.50 -7.30
CA SER A 73 -6.47 -0.05 -6.00
C SER A 73 -5.64 -0.57 -4.81
N ILE A 74 -5.50 0.26 -3.78
CA ILE A 74 -4.97 -0.15 -2.47
C ILE A 74 -5.94 -1.07 -1.72
N HIS A 75 -7.22 -1.07 -2.11
CA HIS A 75 -8.31 -1.89 -1.57
C HIS A 75 -8.66 -3.10 -2.46
N ARG A 76 -7.77 -3.51 -3.38
CA ARG A 76 -8.06 -4.63 -4.30
C ARG A 76 -8.37 -5.91 -3.51
N LYS A 77 -9.34 -6.70 -3.97
CA LYS A 77 -9.54 -8.05 -3.44
C LYS A 77 -8.66 -9.04 -4.16
N LEU A 78 -8.34 -10.13 -3.47
CA LEU A 78 -7.67 -11.29 -4.04
C LEU A 78 -8.63 -12.49 -4.02
N PRO A 79 -8.54 -13.38 -5.01
CA PRO A 79 -9.31 -14.61 -5.00
C PRO A 79 -8.84 -15.47 -3.83
N ASP A 80 -9.77 -16.20 -3.24
CA ASP A 80 -9.42 -17.24 -2.28
C ASP A 80 -8.87 -18.45 -3.05
N VAL A 81 -7.60 -18.74 -2.83
CA VAL A 81 -6.87 -19.86 -3.44
C VAL A 81 -6.49 -20.92 -2.40
N ALA A 82 -6.98 -20.77 -1.16
CA ALA A 82 -6.71 -21.72 -0.10
C ALA A 82 -7.40 -23.06 -0.40
N ASP A 83 -6.81 -24.15 0.10
CA ASP A 83 -7.46 -25.45 0.06
C ASP A 83 -8.77 -25.41 0.86
N LYS A 84 -9.79 -26.16 0.42
CA LYS A 84 -11.10 -26.21 1.10
C LYS A 84 -10.99 -26.57 2.58
N LYS A 85 -9.98 -27.35 2.97
CA LYS A 85 -9.73 -27.70 4.38
C LYS A 85 -9.36 -26.47 5.21
N CYS A 86 -8.52 -25.57 4.68
CA CYS A 86 -8.12 -24.33 5.35
C CYS A 86 -9.32 -23.44 5.70
N LEU A 87 -10.38 -23.48 4.87
CA LEU A 87 -11.61 -22.69 5.09
C LEU A 87 -12.48 -23.24 6.22
N THR A 88 -12.29 -24.51 6.59
CA THR A 88 -13.05 -25.20 7.65
C THR A 88 -12.28 -25.34 8.96
N GLU A 89 -11.00 -24.95 8.97
CA GLU A 89 -10.19 -24.99 10.18
C GLU A 89 -10.75 -24.06 11.25
N LYS A 90 -10.74 -24.56 12.49
CA LYS A 90 -11.19 -23.79 13.66
C LYS A 90 -9.98 -23.45 14.51
N TYR A 91 -9.88 -22.18 14.86
CA TYR A 91 -8.85 -21.67 15.75
C TYR A 91 -9.45 -21.43 17.14
N ASN A 92 -8.60 -21.46 18.17
CA ASN A 92 -9.05 -21.11 19.51
C ASN A 92 -9.44 -19.62 19.59
N GLU A 93 -10.33 -19.27 20.51
CA GLU A 93 -10.78 -17.88 20.66
C GLU A 93 -9.74 -16.99 21.36
N ASP A 94 -8.87 -17.59 22.16
CA ASP A 94 -7.86 -16.96 23.05
C ASP A 94 -6.48 -16.79 22.39
N LEU A 95 -6.45 -16.63 21.06
CA LEU A 95 -5.21 -16.32 20.36
C LEU A 95 -4.63 -14.97 20.82
N PRO A 96 -3.30 -14.87 20.98
CA PRO A 96 -2.65 -13.61 21.32
C PRO A 96 -2.79 -12.60 20.17
N ASP A 97 -2.77 -11.32 20.53
CA ASP A 97 -2.63 -10.25 19.55
C ASP A 97 -1.19 -10.18 19.01
N THR A 98 -1.02 -9.47 17.89
CA THR A 98 0.28 -9.28 17.26
C THR A 98 0.50 -7.85 16.83
N SER A 99 1.74 -7.40 16.93
CA SER A 99 2.23 -6.16 16.33
C SER A 99 2.82 -6.50 14.97
N VAL A 100 2.27 -5.93 13.89
CA VAL A 100 2.83 -6.07 12.54
C VAL A 100 3.85 -4.97 12.33
N ILE A 101 5.09 -5.33 12.00
CA ILE A 101 6.17 -4.37 11.74
C ILE A 101 6.52 -4.42 10.26
N VAL A 102 6.43 -3.28 9.59
CA VAL A 102 6.80 -3.13 8.17
C VAL A 102 7.93 -2.11 8.08
N CYS A 103 9.14 -2.60 7.84
CA CYS A 103 10.27 -1.75 7.50
C CYS A 103 10.24 -1.40 6.02
N PHE A 104 10.45 -0.14 5.67
CA PHE A 104 10.48 0.31 4.29
C PHE A 104 11.60 1.33 4.08
N HIS A 105 12.23 1.30 2.91
CA HIS A 105 13.16 2.31 2.45
C HIS A 105 12.81 2.64 1.01
N ASN A 106 12.50 3.91 0.72
CA ASN A 106 12.26 4.37 -0.64
C ASN A 106 11.17 3.56 -1.39
N GLU A 107 10.18 3.04 -0.67
CA GLU A 107 9.11 2.20 -1.21
C GLU A 107 8.12 3.02 -2.06
N ALA A 108 7.57 2.41 -3.11
CA ALA A 108 6.57 3.07 -3.93
C ALA A 108 5.28 3.28 -3.12
N TRP A 109 4.71 4.48 -3.17
CA TRP A 109 3.52 4.84 -2.38
C TRP A 109 2.34 3.87 -2.54
N SER A 110 2.04 3.47 -3.78
CA SER A 110 0.96 2.52 -4.08
C SER A 110 1.22 1.13 -3.49
N VAL A 111 2.48 0.70 -3.35
CA VAL A 111 2.84 -0.58 -2.74
C VAL A 111 2.78 -0.49 -1.22
N LEU A 112 3.40 0.52 -0.62
CA LEU A 112 3.37 0.73 0.84
C LEU A 112 1.94 0.81 1.36
N LEU A 113 1.09 1.64 0.74
CA LEU A 113 -0.32 1.75 1.15
C LEU A 113 -1.08 0.44 0.95
N ARG A 114 -0.86 -0.28 -0.15
CA ARG A 114 -1.54 -1.56 -0.38
C ARG A 114 -1.13 -2.61 0.65
N THR A 115 0.11 -2.59 1.13
CA THR A 115 0.57 -3.42 2.25
C THR A 115 -0.19 -3.06 3.53
N VAL A 116 -0.25 -1.76 3.88
CA VAL A 116 -0.98 -1.27 5.05
C VAL A 116 -2.45 -1.68 5.01
N HIS A 117 -3.14 -1.38 3.90
CA HIS A 117 -4.55 -1.71 3.72
C HIS A 117 -4.80 -3.22 3.72
N SER A 118 -3.93 -4.02 3.11
CA SER A 118 -4.05 -5.47 3.16
C SER A 118 -3.94 -6.03 4.58
N VAL A 119 -3.07 -5.47 5.43
CA VAL A 119 -2.97 -5.88 6.83
C VAL A 119 -4.25 -5.50 7.58
N LEU A 120 -4.69 -4.25 7.46
CA LEU A 120 -5.86 -3.74 8.18
C LEU A 120 -7.16 -4.45 7.76
N GLU A 121 -7.33 -4.76 6.48
CA GLU A 121 -8.57 -5.32 5.94
C GLU A 121 -8.67 -6.84 6.05
N ARG A 122 -7.53 -7.54 6.23
CA ARG A 122 -7.49 -9.01 6.26
C ARG A 122 -7.11 -9.59 7.62
N THR A 123 -6.73 -8.78 8.59
CA THR A 123 -6.43 -9.23 9.94
C THR A 123 -7.65 -9.04 10.83
N PRO A 124 -8.14 -10.07 11.53
CA PRO A 124 -9.21 -9.90 12.51
C PRO A 124 -8.82 -8.86 13.57
N SER A 125 -9.71 -7.91 13.86
CA SER A 125 -9.42 -6.76 14.73
C SER A 125 -8.94 -7.16 16.13
N LYS A 126 -9.42 -8.29 16.67
CA LYS A 126 -8.99 -8.82 17.97
C LYS A 126 -7.54 -9.33 17.98
N LEU A 127 -6.95 -9.60 16.81
CA LEU A 127 -5.61 -10.15 16.67
C LEU A 127 -4.58 -9.10 16.26
N LEU A 128 -5.01 -7.92 15.78
CA LEU A 128 -4.10 -6.85 15.38
C LEU A 128 -3.99 -5.82 16.51
N LYS A 129 -2.87 -5.82 17.22
CA LYS A 129 -2.59 -4.85 18.27
C LYS A 129 -2.24 -3.49 17.67
N GLU A 130 -1.30 -3.49 16.73
CA GLU A 130 -0.77 -2.30 16.08
C GLU A 130 -0.08 -2.66 14.76
N LEU A 131 0.03 -1.68 13.87
CA LEU A 131 0.83 -1.74 12.66
C LEU A 131 1.89 -0.64 12.74
N ILE A 132 3.14 -1.05 12.87
CA ILE A 132 4.29 -0.15 13.01
C ILE A 132 5.00 -0.06 11.66
N LEU A 133 5.02 1.14 11.09
CA LEU A 133 5.80 1.45 9.90
C LEU A 133 7.15 2.03 10.33
N VAL A 134 8.24 1.38 9.92
CA VAL A 134 9.61 1.80 10.24
C VAL A 134 10.26 2.32 8.97
N ASP A 135 10.44 3.64 8.89
CA ASP A 135 11.19 4.28 7.80
C ASP A 135 12.70 4.07 8.03
N ASP A 136 13.33 3.26 7.18
CA ASP A 136 14.78 3.08 7.15
C ASP A 136 15.43 4.19 6.33
N PHE A 137 15.21 5.43 6.77
CA PHE A 137 15.83 6.64 6.22
C PHE A 137 15.56 6.87 4.72
N SER A 138 14.29 6.81 4.30
CA SER A 138 13.88 7.12 2.92
C SER A 138 14.16 8.58 2.55
N ASP A 139 14.41 8.86 1.28
CA ASP A 139 14.66 10.22 0.79
C ASP A 139 13.48 10.81 0.00
N MET A 140 12.39 10.06 -0.16
CA MET A 140 11.27 10.47 -0.99
C MET A 140 10.33 11.45 -0.28
N PRO A 141 9.84 12.50 -0.96
CA PRO A 141 8.95 13.49 -0.33
C PRO A 141 7.63 12.90 0.21
N HIS A 142 7.12 11.80 -0.35
CA HIS A 142 5.86 11.19 0.08
C HIS A 142 5.96 10.40 1.38
N THR A 143 7.17 10.22 1.92
CA THR A 143 7.44 9.56 3.20
C THR A 143 8.07 10.53 4.22
N LYS A 144 7.96 11.84 4.00
CA LYS A 144 8.47 12.90 4.88
C LYS A 144 7.34 13.70 5.54
#